data_AF-A0A1Z5HVD2-F1
#
_entry.id   AF-A0A1Z5HVD2-F1
#
_cell.length_a   1.000
_cell.length_b   1.000
_cell.length_c   1.000
_cell.angle_alpha   90.00
_cell.angle_beta   90.00
_cell.angle_gamma   90.00
#
_symmetry.space_group_name_H-M   'P 1'
#
loop_
_entity.id
_entity.type
_entity.pdbx_description
1 polymer ?
#
loop_
_entity_poly.entity_id
_entity_poly.type
_entity_poly.pdbx_seq_one_letter_code
_entity_poly.pdbx_strand_id
1 'polypeptide(L)'
;MQLKNRMEERVWQAVDHVLAKMPEICNCERCRYDIAARALNNLPPRYYVSNHGEIYTRTEELNIQPNVDVLAAVTDAALWVAKNPHHGRD
;
A
#
# COMPACT_ATOMS: atom_id res chain seq x y z
N MET A 1 1.55 7.02 22.33
CA MET A 1 1.13 5.64 21.96
C MET A 1 0.19 5.70 20.77
N GLN A 2 0.61 5.23 19.61
CA GLN A 2 -0.27 5.03 18.43
C GLN A 2 -0.20 3.57 17.98
N LEU A 3 -1.35 2.96 17.72
CA LEU A 3 -1.45 1.64 17.09
C LEU A 3 -1.31 1.81 15.57
N LYS A 4 -0.38 1.11 14.95
CA LYS A 4 -0.12 1.18 13.50
C LYS A 4 -0.01 -0.20 12.88
N ASN A 5 -0.45 -0.36 11.63
CA ASN A 5 -0.18 -1.54 10.83
C ASN A 5 1.06 -1.32 9.97
N ARG A 6 2.10 -2.11 10.16
CA ARG A 6 3.35 -2.05 9.38
C ARG A 6 3.12 -2.26 7.88
N MET A 7 2.04 -2.93 7.50
CA MET A 7 1.72 -3.17 6.10
C MET A 7 1.28 -1.88 5.37
N GLU A 8 0.78 -0.86 6.08
CA GLU A 8 0.32 0.40 5.46
C GLU A 8 1.44 1.10 4.70
N GLU A 9 2.59 1.34 5.34
CA GLU A 9 3.73 2.04 4.72
C GLU A 9 4.25 1.28 3.50
N ARG A 10 4.33 -0.06 3.58
CA ARG A 10 4.77 -0.90 2.47
C ARG A 10 3.80 -0.89 1.30
N VAL A 11 2.50 -0.93 1.59
CA VAL A 11 1.46 -0.88 0.55
C VAL A 11 1.52 0.47 -0.16
N TRP A 12 1.67 1.58 0.55
CA TRP A 12 1.79 2.90 -0.08
C TRP A 12 3.01 3.01 -1.00
N GLN A 13 4.17 2.55 -0.56
CA GLN A 13 5.38 2.50 -1.41
C GLN A 13 5.17 1.63 -2.66
N ALA A 14 4.49 0.48 -2.51
CA ALA A 14 4.18 -0.39 -3.64
C ALA A 14 3.13 0.23 -4.59
N VAL A 15 2.14 0.97 -4.09
CA VAL A 15 1.15 1.68 -4.91
C VAL A 15 1.85 2.69 -5.81
N ASP A 16 2.77 3.49 -5.27
CA ASP A 16 3.56 4.43 -6.05
C ASP A 16 4.39 3.73 -7.12
N HIS A 17 5.05 2.62 -6.75
CA HIS A 17 5.87 1.85 -7.68
C HIS A 17 5.06 1.22 -8.83
N VAL A 18 3.89 0.66 -8.53
CA VAL A 18 3.02 0.00 -9.52
C VAL A 18 2.40 1.03 -10.46
N LEU A 19 1.82 2.10 -9.93
CA LEU A 19 1.16 3.13 -10.75
C LEU A 19 2.16 3.91 -11.62
N ALA A 20 3.40 4.09 -11.17
CA ALA A 20 4.46 4.65 -12.02
C ALA A 20 4.78 3.77 -13.25
N LYS A 21 4.51 2.47 -13.19
CA LYS A 21 4.74 1.51 -14.28
C LYS A 21 3.47 1.22 -15.12
N MET A 22 2.30 1.65 -14.65
CA MET A 22 1.00 1.40 -15.28
C MET A 22 0.26 2.73 -15.52
N PRO A 23 0.74 3.57 -16.45
CA PRO A 23 0.17 4.90 -16.70
C PRO A 23 -1.29 4.88 -17.18
N GLU A 24 -1.78 3.73 -17.64
CA GLU A 24 -3.17 3.51 -18.04
C GLU A 24 -4.15 3.46 -16.85
N ILE A 25 -3.66 3.20 -15.63
CA ILE A 25 -4.48 3.12 -14.43
C ILE A 25 -4.61 4.52 -13.81
N CYS A 26 -5.82 4.90 -13.40
CA CYS A 26 -6.03 6.19 -12.75
C CYS A 26 -5.25 6.31 -11.44
N ASN A 27 -4.53 7.41 -11.29
CA ASN A 27 -3.73 7.74 -10.11
C ASN A 27 -4.36 8.85 -9.24
N CYS A 28 -5.69 9.06 -9.31
CA CYS A 28 -6.35 10.01 -8.42
C CYS A 28 -6.37 9.48 -6.98
N GLU A 29 -6.55 10.39 -6.03
CA GLU A 29 -6.56 10.07 -4.60
C GLU A 29 -7.52 8.92 -4.27
N ARG A 30 -8.77 8.98 -4.77
CA ARG A 30 -9.78 7.95 -4.54
C ARG A 30 -9.34 6.56 -5.02
N CYS A 31 -8.83 6.45 -6.26
CA CYS A 31 -8.35 5.18 -6.79
C CYS A 31 -7.16 4.65 -5.99
N ARG A 32 -6.23 5.52 -5.57
CA ARG A 32 -5.10 5.12 -4.73
C ARG A 32 -5.55 4.53 -3.39
N TYR A 33 -6.54 5.15 -2.73
CA TYR A 33 -7.11 4.62 -1.49
C TYR A 33 -7.85 3.30 -1.71
N ASP A 34 -8.62 3.17 -2.79
CA ASP A 34 -9.31 1.91 -3.13
C ASP A 34 -8.31 0.76 -3.35
N ILE A 35 -7.21 1.03 -4.06
CA ILE A 35 -6.12 0.07 -4.28
C ILE A 35 -5.48 -0.33 -2.95
N ALA A 36 -5.10 0.66 -2.13
CA ALA A 36 -4.47 0.42 -0.84
C ALA A 36 -5.39 -0.38 0.11
N ALA A 37 -6.66 -0.01 0.21
CA ALA A 37 -7.64 -0.69 1.04
C ALA A 37 -7.83 -2.15 0.61
N ARG A 38 -7.98 -2.40 -0.69
CA ARG A 38 -8.12 -3.75 -1.23
C ARG A 38 -6.86 -4.60 -1.00
N ALA A 39 -5.67 -4.02 -1.21
CA ALA A 39 -4.41 -4.71 -0.95
C ALA A 39 -4.25 -5.05 0.54
N LEU A 40 -4.53 -4.12 1.45
CA LEU A 40 -4.43 -4.33 2.90
C LEU A 40 -5.41 -5.39 3.40
N ASN A 41 -6.64 -5.43 2.85
CA ASN A 41 -7.61 -6.47 3.19
C ASN A 41 -7.19 -7.88 2.75
N ASN A 42 -6.32 -7.98 1.76
CA ASN A 42 -5.80 -9.25 1.24
C ASN A 42 -4.45 -9.66 1.87
N LEU A 43 -3.86 -8.81 2.70
CA LEU A 43 -2.56 -9.03 3.34
C LEU A 43 -2.75 -9.32 4.84
N PRO A 44 -1.93 -10.22 5.44
CA PRO A 44 -1.98 -10.44 6.88
C PRO A 44 -1.57 -9.16 7.62
N PRO A 45 -2.42 -8.60 8.50
CA PRO A 45 -2.11 -7.37 9.20
C PRO A 45 -0.97 -7.57 10.20
N ARG A 46 -0.11 -6.56 10.36
CA ARG A 46 1.02 -6.58 11.30
C ARG A 46 1.00 -5.33 12.16
N TYR A 47 0.20 -5.38 13.22
CA TYR A 47 0.03 -4.26 14.14
C TYR A 47 1.16 -4.16 15.18
N TYR A 48 1.52 -2.93 15.52
CA TYR A 48 2.45 -2.62 16.59
C TYR A 48 2.05 -1.31 17.30
N VAL A 49 2.47 -1.16 18.56
CA VAL A 49 2.23 0.06 19.35
C VAL A 49 3.50 0.89 19.36
N SER A 50 3.43 2.09 18.78
CA SER A 50 4.54 3.03 18.73
C SER A 50 4.49 4.01 19.91
N ASN A 51 5.56 4.03 20.72
CA ASN A 51 5.91 5.12 21.66
C ASN A 51 7.27 5.77 21.34
N HIS A 52 8.17 5.00 20.74
CA HIS A 52 9.51 5.38 20.30
C HIS A 52 9.65 4.86 18.85
N GLY A 53 9.24 5.65 17.86
CA GLY A 53 9.36 5.27 16.44
C GLY A 53 10.81 5.16 15.94
N GLU A 54 11.79 5.48 16.78
CA GLU A 54 13.20 5.69 16.44
C GLU A 54 14.05 4.40 16.49
N ILE A 55 13.51 3.27 16.96
CA ILE A 55 14.28 2.02 17.08
C ILE A 55 14.09 1.09 15.87
N TYR A 56 12.98 1.21 15.13
CA TYR A 56 12.75 0.44 13.89
C TYR A 56 13.51 1.00 12.68
N THR A 57 13.87 2.28 12.69
CA THR A 57 14.61 2.96 11.61
C THR A 57 15.99 2.35 11.39
N ARG A 58 16.74 2.03 12.44
CA ARG A 58 18.18 1.73 12.29
C ARG A 58 18.53 0.35 11.73
N THR A 59 17.61 -0.62 11.73
CA THR A 59 17.90 -1.99 11.27
C THR A 59 17.16 -2.40 9.99
N GLU A 60 16.02 -1.77 9.66
CA GLU A 60 15.20 -2.13 8.49
C GLU A 60 15.21 -1.11 7.35
N GLU A 61 15.81 0.08 7.51
CA GLU A 61 16.11 1.02 6.41
C GLU A 61 16.89 0.38 5.25
N LEU A 62 17.55 -0.76 5.51
CA LEU A 62 18.31 -1.52 4.52
C LEU A 62 17.44 -2.30 3.51
N ASN A 63 16.12 -2.43 3.72
CA ASN A 63 15.23 -3.14 2.80
C ASN A 63 13.94 -2.34 2.52
N ILE A 64 14.10 -1.23 1.79
CA ILE A 64 13.01 -0.40 1.25
C ILE A 64 12.24 -1.11 0.11
N GLN A 65 12.70 -2.27 -0.36
CA GLN A 65 12.00 -3.00 -1.42
C GLN A 65 10.69 -3.61 -0.87
N PRO A 66 9.53 -3.33 -1.50
CA PRO A 66 8.30 -4.01 -1.14
C PRO A 66 8.46 -5.51 -1.38
N ASN A 67 8.08 -6.33 -0.40
CA ASN A 67 8.14 -7.79 -0.55
C ASN A 67 7.24 -8.22 -1.74
N VAL A 68 7.59 -9.33 -2.39
CA VAL A 68 6.90 -9.90 -3.55
C VAL A 68 5.39 -10.01 -3.30
N ASP A 69 4.99 -10.43 -2.10
CA ASP A 69 3.58 -10.55 -1.72
C ASP A 69 2.84 -9.21 -1.75
N VAL A 70 3.48 -8.13 -1.28
CA VAL A 70 2.90 -6.78 -1.27
C VAL A 70 2.77 -6.27 -2.69
N LEU A 71 3.80 -6.47 -3.51
CA LEU A 71 3.78 -6.06 -4.91
C LEU A 71 2.69 -6.79 -5.69
N ALA A 72 2.53 -8.11 -5.48
CA ALA A 72 1.48 -8.91 -6.10
C ALA A 72 0.09 -8.44 -5.66
N ALA A 73 -0.14 -8.23 -4.36
CA ALA A 73 -1.42 -7.78 -3.83
C ALA A 73 -1.81 -6.39 -4.35
N VAL A 74 -0.86 -5.45 -4.42
CA VAL A 74 -1.10 -4.10 -4.96
C VAL A 74 -1.35 -4.15 -6.47
N THR A 75 -0.63 -4.99 -7.20
CA THR A 75 -0.84 -5.17 -8.64
C THR A 75 -2.24 -5.70 -8.94
N ASP A 76 -2.67 -6.75 -8.24
CA ASP A 76 -4.03 -7.29 -8.38
C ASP A 76 -5.09 -6.25 -8.02
N ALA A 77 -4.88 -5.51 -6.93
CA ALA A 77 -5.77 -4.43 -6.52
C ALA A 77 -5.87 -3.31 -7.56
N ALA A 78 -4.74 -2.89 -8.13
CA ALA A 78 -4.68 -1.87 -9.18
C ALA A 78 -5.47 -2.29 -10.43
N LEU A 79 -5.26 -3.53 -10.90
CA LEU A 79 -6.00 -4.08 -12.04
C LEU A 79 -7.50 -4.19 -11.76
N TRP A 80 -7.90 -4.53 -10.54
CA TRP A 80 -9.31 -4.59 -10.18
C TRP A 80 -9.97 -3.21 -10.15
N VAL A 81 -9.32 -2.22 -9.54
CA VAL A 81 -9.81 -0.83 -9.47
C VAL A 81 -9.87 -0.19 -10.86
N ALA A 82 -8.89 -0.48 -11.73
CA ALA A 82 -8.91 -0.01 -13.11
C ALA A 82 -10.15 -0.51 -13.88
N LYS A 83 -10.61 -1.72 -13.59
CA LYS A 83 -11.83 -2.30 -14.18
C LYS A 83 -13.13 -1.82 -13.49
N ASN A 84 -13.05 -1.44 -12.22
CA ASN A 84 -14.20 -1.05 -11.40
C ASN A 84 -13.96 0.28 -10.67
N PRO A 85 -13.76 1.39 -11.41
CA PRO A 85 -13.42 2.64 -10.78
C PRO A 85 -14.62 3.23 -10.01
N HIS A 86 -14.37 3.69 -8.79
CA HIS A 86 -15.36 4.42 -7.98
C HIS A 86 -15.29 5.94 -8.14
N HIS A 87 -14.17 6.49 -8.63
CA HIS A 87 -14.04 7.92 -8.85
C HIS A 87 -15.15 8.44 -9.81
N GLY A 88 -15.75 9.59 -9.51
CA GLY A 88 -16.88 10.11 -10.29
C GLY A 88 -18.26 9.54 -9.95
N ARG A 89 -18.40 8.76 -8.86
CA ARG A 89 -19.69 8.41 -8.23
C ARG A 89 -19.96 9.17 -6.93
N ASP A 90 -19.14 10.18 -6.64
CA ASP A 90 -19.27 11.10 -5.51
C ASP A 90 -19.77 12.46 -5.99
#